data_AF-A0A944BW81-F1
#
_entry.id   AF-A0A944BW81-F1
#
_cell.length_a   1.000
_cell.length_b   1.000
_cell.length_c   1.000
_cell.angle_alpha   90.00
_cell.angle_beta   90.00
_cell.angle_gamma   90.00
#
_symmetry.space_group_name_H-M   'P 1'
#
loop_
_entity.id
_entity.type
_entity.pdbx_description
1 polymer ?
#
loop_
_entity_poly.entity_id
_entity_poly.type
_entity_poly.pdbx_seq_one_letter_code
_entity_poly.pdbx_strand_id
1 'polypeptide(L)'
;MKKYFLFLLSAVLTLGFTACEDIPAPYGIFDQGNGGEGGGDEGETAEPEGDGTLATPFNVAGINEYISSLEADVNSPTVYIKGIVVSVKEEFSTDYGNATFYISDDGTSKNQFYIYRTYYLGNKKFAEGDTQIKAGDEVIICGSVVNFKGNTPETAQGKSFVYSLNGVTAGGEQPGGGDEGEATGDGTAANPFNSVAANQYAAALANGEESAEDIYIKGKVVSIREQFGTQYGNASFYISDDDTSAGQFYVYRALYLGNQKYTSGTLLNVGDEVVVCGRVTNYMGNTPETVQGKAYVVSINGNTQPGEGGGDQPGG
;
A
#
# COMPACT_ATOMS: atom_id res chain seq x y z
N MET A 1 53.09 -73.60 -15.50
CA MET A 1 52.61 -73.92 -14.14
C MET A 1 52.54 -72.64 -13.32
N LYS A 2 51.43 -72.44 -12.57
CA LYS A 2 51.25 -71.59 -11.36
C LYS A 2 51.40 -70.05 -11.55
N LYS A 3 50.33 -69.24 -11.48
CA LYS A 3 49.49 -68.77 -10.34
C LYS A 3 50.06 -67.56 -9.55
N TYR A 4 49.41 -66.40 -9.76
CA TYR A 4 49.03 -65.26 -8.87
C TYR A 4 50.02 -64.50 -7.94
N PHE A 5 49.97 -63.16 -7.96
CA PHE A 5 49.52 -62.20 -6.89
C PHE A 5 50.10 -60.78 -7.17
N LEU A 6 49.28 -59.76 -7.48
CA LEU A 6 48.75 -58.69 -6.61
C LEU A 6 49.82 -57.87 -5.85
N PHE A 7 49.96 -56.57 -6.15
CA PHE A 7 50.00 -55.49 -5.15
C PHE A 7 49.82 -54.10 -5.80
N LEU A 8 49.01 -53.28 -5.12
CA LEU A 8 48.55 -51.93 -5.43
C LEU A 8 49.65 -50.90 -5.08
N LEU A 9 49.88 -49.88 -5.92
CA LEU A 9 50.23 -48.53 -5.45
C LEU A 9 50.03 -47.48 -6.57
N SER A 10 49.08 -46.57 -6.34
CA SER A 10 48.79 -45.40 -7.16
C SER A 10 49.64 -44.21 -6.70
N ALA A 11 50.33 -43.54 -7.64
CA ALA A 11 51.01 -42.27 -7.42
C ALA A 11 50.50 -41.26 -8.46
N VAL A 12 49.79 -40.23 -7.99
CA VAL A 12 49.28 -39.12 -8.80
C VAL A 12 50.28 -37.97 -8.71
N LEU A 13 50.75 -37.51 -9.88
CA LEU A 13 51.66 -36.38 -10.04
C LEU A 13 50.85 -35.08 -10.16
N THR A 14 51.11 -34.14 -9.26
CA THR A 14 50.52 -32.79 -9.25
C THR A 14 51.28 -31.85 -10.18
N LEU A 15 50.56 -31.15 -11.07
CA LEU A 15 50.95 -29.85 -11.63
C LEU A 15 49.72 -28.93 -11.64
N GLY A 16 49.93 -27.71 -11.14
CA GLY A 16 48.86 -26.77 -10.79
C GLY A 16 48.27 -25.98 -11.96
N PHE A 17 47.07 -25.48 -11.71
CA PHE A 17 46.49 -24.33 -12.37
C PHE A 17 46.19 -23.27 -11.30
N THR A 18 46.62 -22.04 -11.58
CA THR A 18 46.23 -20.84 -10.84
C THR A 18 44.76 -20.55 -11.13
N ALA A 19 43.88 -20.75 -10.16
CA ALA A 19 42.52 -20.25 -10.20
C ALA A 19 42.47 -18.91 -9.46
N CYS A 20 42.45 -17.81 -10.21
CA CYS A 20 42.03 -16.50 -9.75
C CYS A 20 40.71 -16.21 -10.45
N GLU A 21 39.60 -16.40 -9.74
CA GLU A 21 38.49 -15.47 -9.61
C GLU A 21 37.48 -16.15 -8.68
N ASP A 22 37.55 -15.74 -7.42
CA ASP A 22 36.60 -16.08 -6.39
C ASP A 22 35.27 -15.39 -6.76
N ILE A 23 34.41 -16.10 -7.49
CA ILE A 23 33.05 -15.65 -7.77
C ILE A 23 32.29 -15.76 -6.44
N PRO A 24 31.83 -14.65 -5.84
CA PRO A 24 31.01 -14.72 -4.65
C PRO A 24 29.74 -15.49 -5.01
N ALA A 25 29.43 -16.55 -4.25
CA ALA A 25 28.18 -17.27 -4.42
C ALA A 25 27.02 -16.27 -4.33
N PRO A 26 26.17 -16.14 -5.37
CA PRO A 26 24.91 -15.45 -5.21
C PRO A 26 24.00 -16.35 -4.37
N TYR A 27 23.11 -15.72 -3.59
CA TYR A 27 22.17 -16.34 -2.66
C TYR A 27 22.76 -16.62 -1.27
N GLY A 28 22.59 -15.61 -0.40
CA GLY A 28 22.74 -15.76 1.04
C GLY A 28 21.78 -16.82 1.55
N ILE A 29 22.35 -17.94 1.95
CA ILE A 29 21.74 -18.94 2.80
C ILE A 29 21.39 -18.27 4.13
N PHE A 30 20.17 -18.52 4.63
CA PHE A 30 19.80 -18.28 6.01
C PHE A 30 20.79 -19.04 6.92
N ASP A 31 21.68 -18.31 7.59
CA ASP A 31 22.54 -18.88 8.62
C ASP A 31 21.67 -19.16 9.85
N GLN A 32 21.24 -20.41 9.99
CA GLN A 32 20.80 -20.93 11.28
C GLN A 32 22.05 -21.13 12.14
N GLY A 33 22.24 -20.22 13.09
CA GLY A 33 23.45 -20.12 13.88
C GLY A 33 23.89 -21.43 14.54
N ASN A 34 25.20 -21.67 14.51
CA ASN A 34 25.89 -22.42 15.54
C ASN A 34 27.36 -21.98 15.65
N GLY A 35 27.66 -21.20 16.70
CA GLY A 35 28.96 -21.12 17.41
C GLY A 35 30.23 -20.84 16.60
N GLY A 36 30.69 -19.59 16.62
CA GLY A 36 32.08 -19.22 16.31
C GLY A 36 32.40 -17.80 16.75
N GLU A 37 33.19 -17.65 17.82
CA GLU A 37 33.71 -16.37 18.30
C GLU A 37 34.48 -15.63 17.20
N GLY A 38 34.05 -14.40 16.91
CA GLY A 38 34.72 -13.49 15.99
C GLY A 38 34.07 -12.12 16.06
N GLY A 39 34.59 -11.26 16.93
CA GLY A 39 34.06 -9.91 17.20
C GLY A 39 33.94 -9.06 15.93
N GLY A 40 32.71 -8.62 15.66
CA GLY A 40 32.37 -7.68 14.61
C GLY A 40 30.97 -7.15 14.88
N ASP A 41 30.92 -5.88 15.30
CA ASP A 41 29.74 -5.02 15.49
C ASP A 41 28.39 -5.77 15.50
N GLU A 42 27.99 -6.15 16.71
CA GLU A 42 26.70 -6.76 17.02
C GLU A 42 25.62 -5.69 16.86
N GLY A 43 25.21 -5.44 15.61
CA GLY A 43 23.94 -4.78 15.34
C GLY A 43 22.84 -5.53 16.08
N GLU A 44 22.17 -4.86 17.00
CA GLU A 44 21.09 -5.43 17.80
C GLU A 44 20.02 -6.01 16.87
N THR A 45 19.69 -7.28 17.04
CA THR A 45 18.55 -7.90 16.36
C THR A 45 17.27 -7.29 16.93
N ALA A 46 16.50 -6.58 16.09
CA ALA A 46 15.22 -6.00 16.49
C ALA A 46 14.27 -7.08 17.00
N GLU A 47 13.51 -6.77 18.07
CA GLU A 47 12.44 -7.65 18.54
C GLU A 47 11.26 -7.65 17.55
N PRO A 48 10.57 -8.79 17.35
CA PRO A 48 9.35 -8.86 16.55
C PRO A 48 8.25 -7.92 17.06
N GLU A 49 7.73 -7.06 16.19
CA GLU A 49 6.67 -6.10 16.51
C GLU A 49 5.62 -5.98 15.39
N GLY A 50 4.44 -5.47 15.75
CA GLY A 50 3.31 -5.26 14.85
C GLY A 50 2.39 -6.47 14.73
N ASP A 51 1.17 -6.24 14.23
CA ASP A 51 0.17 -7.29 13.98
C ASP A 51 -0.16 -7.45 12.49
N GLY A 52 0.54 -6.70 11.63
CA GLY A 52 0.37 -6.74 10.18
C GLY A 52 -0.81 -5.93 9.67
N THR A 53 -1.53 -5.20 10.53
CA THR A 53 -2.50 -4.20 10.10
C THR A 53 -1.79 -2.93 9.65
N LEU A 54 -2.51 -2.01 9.01
CA LEU A 54 -1.94 -0.73 8.60
C LEU A 54 -1.60 0.18 9.79
N ALA A 55 -2.40 0.15 10.85
CA ALA A 55 -2.15 0.91 12.07
C ALA A 55 -0.90 0.40 12.80
N THR A 56 -0.69 -0.92 12.78
CA THR A 56 0.47 -1.57 13.40
C THR A 56 1.13 -2.56 12.42
N PRO A 57 1.84 -2.06 11.39
CA PRO A 57 2.52 -2.91 10.41
C PRO A 57 3.54 -3.81 11.11
N PHE A 58 3.74 -5.01 10.59
CA PHE A 58 4.87 -5.82 11.01
C PHE A 58 6.17 -5.06 10.73
N ASN A 59 7.09 -5.07 11.70
CA ASN A 59 8.49 -4.79 11.40
C ASN A 59 9.11 -6.02 10.68
N VAL A 60 10.36 -5.93 10.24
CA VAL A 60 11.00 -7.00 9.46
C VAL A 60 11.22 -8.26 10.30
N ALA A 61 11.58 -8.12 11.57
CA ALA A 61 11.61 -9.24 12.51
C ALA A 61 10.24 -9.94 12.65
N GLY A 62 9.16 -9.18 12.81
CA GLY A 62 7.78 -9.65 12.96
C GLY A 62 7.25 -10.39 11.75
N ILE A 63 7.48 -9.89 10.54
CA ILE A 63 7.04 -10.60 9.33
C ILE A 63 7.82 -11.90 9.12
N ASN A 64 9.11 -11.93 9.45
CA ASN A 64 9.93 -13.13 9.38
C ASN A 64 9.46 -14.21 10.37
N GLU A 65 9.02 -13.81 11.58
CA GLU A 65 8.38 -14.74 12.52
C GLU A 65 7.04 -15.23 11.97
N TYR A 66 6.16 -14.32 11.55
CA TYR A 66 4.83 -14.66 11.03
C TYR A 66 4.91 -15.65 9.87
N ILE A 67 5.74 -15.38 8.86
CA ILE A 67 5.84 -16.20 7.65
C ILE A 67 6.46 -17.57 7.92
N SER A 68 7.32 -17.69 8.94
CA SER A 68 7.90 -18.97 9.36
C SER A 68 6.86 -19.95 9.91
N SER A 69 5.73 -19.43 10.38
CA SER A 69 4.59 -20.22 10.85
C SER A 69 3.66 -20.71 9.73
N LEU A 70 3.81 -20.17 8.51
CA LEU A 70 2.95 -20.52 7.38
C LEU A 70 3.36 -21.84 6.73
N GLU A 71 2.37 -22.57 6.25
CA GLU A 71 2.61 -23.71 5.36
C GLU A 71 3.26 -23.23 4.05
N ALA A 72 4.15 -24.06 3.48
CA ALA A 72 4.81 -23.78 2.23
C ALA A 72 3.81 -23.50 1.11
N ASP A 73 4.10 -22.48 0.27
CA ASP A 73 3.30 -22.09 -0.89
C ASP A 73 1.85 -21.65 -0.60
N VAL A 74 1.50 -21.45 0.68
CA VAL A 74 0.22 -20.86 1.08
C VAL A 74 0.38 -19.35 1.25
N ASN A 75 -0.42 -18.59 0.50
CA ASN A 75 -0.45 -17.13 0.65
C ASN A 75 -1.18 -16.74 1.94
N SER A 76 -0.62 -15.81 2.69
CA SER A 76 -1.30 -15.16 3.81
C SER A 76 -2.47 -14.26 3.32
N PRO A 77 -3.38 -13.87 4.23
CA PRO A 77 -4.14 -12.63 4.08
C PRO A 77 -3.21 -11.43 3.81
N THR A 78 -3.77 -10.32 3.32
CA THR A 78 -3.01 -9.09 3.13
C THR A 78 -2.50 -8.55 4.47
N VAL A 79 -1.22 -8.19 4.51
CA VAL A 79 -0.55 -7.58 5.67
C VAL A 79 0.22 -6.33 5.24
N TYR A 80 0.60 -5.53 6.22
CA TYR A 80 1.47 -4.37 6.07
C TYR A 80 2.82 -4.64 6.73
N ILE A 81 3.91 -4.32 6.03
CA ILE A 81 5.29 -4.58 6.47
C ILE A 81 6.09 -3.28 6.37
N LYS A 82 6.64 -2.80 7.48
CA LYS A 82 7.51 -1.63 7.53
C LYS A 82 8.98 -2.06 7.52
N GLY A 83 9.81 -1.34 6.79
CA GLY A 83 11.26 -1.53 6.83
C GLY A 83 12.02 -0.48 6.03
N ILE A 84 13.35 -0.55 6.09
CA ILE A 84 14.28 0.30 5.34
C ILE A 84 14.86 -0.50 4.19
N VAL A 85 14.81 0.03 2.98
CA VAL A 85 15.37 -0.60 1.78
C VAL A 85 16.87 -0.74 1.93
N VAL A 86 17.37 -1.97 1.77
CA VAL A 86 18.79 -2.27 1.88
C VAL A 86 19.44 -2.38 0.51
N SER A 87 18.78 -3.06 -0.42
CA SER A 87 19.29 -3.21 -1.80
C SER A 87 18.16 -3.45 -2.79
N VAL A 88 18.28 -2.83 -3.97
CA VAL A 88 17.35 -3.01 -5.08
C VAL A 88 17.92 -4.07 -6.04
N LYS A 89 17.16 -5.13 -6.32
CA LYS A 89 17.54 -6.21 -7.23
C LYS A 89 16.99 -5.99 -8.64
N GLU A 90 15.75 -5.51 -8.72
CA GLU A 90 15.09 -5.11 -9.95
C GLU A 90 14.42 -3.76 -9.67
N GLU A 91 14.87 -2.70 -10.35
CA GLU A 91 14.24 -1.38 -10.27
C GLU A 91 12.85 -1.41 -10.92
N PHE A 92 11.98 -0.49 -10.49
CA PHE A 92 10.73 -0.29 -11.21
C PHE A 92 11.00 0.07 -12.67
N SER A 93 10.32 -0.60 -13.60
CA SER A 93 10.37 -0.30 -15.03
C SER A 93 8.97 -0.18 -15.63
N THR A 94 8.84 0.50 -16.76
CA THR A 94 7.56 0.63 -17.48
C THR A 94 7.10 -0.66 -18.15
N ASP A 95 7.98 -1.66 -18.32
CA ASP A 95 7.65 -2.93 -18.96
C ASP A 95 6.75 -3.80 -18.07
N TYR A 96 7.21 -4.03 -16.84
CA TYR A 96 6.51 -4.85 -15.86
C TYR A 96 5.74 -4.03 -14.83
N GLY A 97 6.19 -2.80 -14.55
CA GLY A 97 5.56 -1.90 -13.60
C GLY A 97 5.81 -2.26 -12.13
N ASN A 98 6.71 -3.21 -11.86
CA ASN A 98 7.02 -3.72 -10.53
C ASN A 98 8.53 -3.72 -10.26
N ALA A 99 8.90 -3.85 -8.99
CA ALA A 99 10.28 -3.89 -8.50
C ALA A 99 10.49 -5.05 -7.52
N THR A 100 11.76 -5.38 -7.30
CA THR A 100 12.22 -6.42 -6.37
C THR A 100 13.38 -5.89 -5.55
N PHE A 101 13.30 -5.99 -4.22
CA PHE A 101 14.31 -5.44 -3.30
C PHE A 101 14.28 -6.13 -1.93
N TYR A 102 15.28 -5.85 -1.11
CA TYR A 102 15.35 -6.28 0.29
C TYR A 102 15.10 -5.11 1.24
N ILE A 103 14.40 -5.37 2.34
CA ILE A 103 14.23 -4.45 3.46
C ILE A 103 14.78 -5.06 4.76
N SER A 104 15.17 -4.24 5.72
CA SER A 104 15.47 -4.64 7.10
C SER A 104 14.99 -3.57 8.09
N ASP A 105 14.98 -3.87 9.38
CA ASP A 105 14.57 -2.91 10.42
C ASP A 105 15.55 -1.73 10.56
N ASP A 106 16.84 -1.98 10.33
CA ASP A 106 17.94 -1.03 10.59
C ASP A 106 18.64 -0.55 9.30
N GLY A 107 18.16 -0.96 8.13
CA GLY A 107 18.78 -0.66 6.84
C GLY A 107 20.06 -1.43 6.55
N THR A 108 20.44 -2.42 7.37
CA THR A 108 21.61 -3.27 7.16
C THR A 108 21.28 -4.58 6.44
N SER A 109 22.30 -5.32 6.01
CA SER A 109 22.11 -6.60 5.32
C SER A 109 21.81 -7.79 6.25
N LYS A 110 21.61 -7.56 7.54
CA LYS A 110 21.23 -8.60 8.52
C LYS A 110 19.70 -8.64 8.63
N ASN A 111 19.14 -9.83 8.88
CA ASN A 111 17.70 -10.05 9.12
C ASN A 111 16.77 -9.39 8.10
N GLN A 112 17.06 -9.56 6.81
CA GLN A 112 16.30 -8.92 5.76
C GLN A 112 15.02 -9.69 5.40
N PHE A 113 14.05 -9.01 4.81
CA PHE A 113 12.89 -9.62 4.16
C PHE A 113 12.87 -9.28 2.66
N TYR A 114 12.46 -10.25 1.83
CA TYR A 114 12.51 -10.15 0.38
C TYR A 114 11.17 -9.68 -0.18
N ILE A 115 11.17 -8.51 -0.81
CA ILE A 115 10.02 -7.94 -1.50
C ILE A 115 10.12 -8.33 -2.97
N TYR A 116 9.26 -9.25 -3.39
CA TYR A 116 9.29 -9.85 -4.72
C TYR A 116 8.19 -9.30 -5.62
N ARG A 117 8.59 -8.66 -6.74
CA ARG A 117 7.70 -8.14 -7.80
C ARG A 117 6.52 -7.34 -7.26
N THR A 118 6.82 -6.37 -6.40
CA THR A 118 5.83 -5.46 -5.83
C THR A 118 5.49 -4.36 -6.83
N TYR A 119 4.21 -4.00 -6.96
CA TYR A 119 3.78 -2.87 -7.78
C TYR A 119 4.15 -1.54 -7.13
N TYR A 120 4.12 -0.48 -7.93
CA TYR A 120 4.44 0.87 -7.47
C TYR A 120 3.40 1.40 -6.49
N LEU A 121 3.70 2.55 -5.87
CA LEU A 121 2.79 3.30 -5.02
C LEU A 121 1.37 3.32 -5.61
N GLY A 122 0.38 2.91 -4.80
CA GLY A 122 -1.05 2.97 -5.17
C GLY A 122 -1.51 1.77 -5.98
N ASN A 123 -0.76 0.67 -5.90
CA ASN A 123 -1.04 -0.57 -6.61
C ASN A 123 -1.19 -0.37 -8.12
N LYS A 124 -0.42 0.58 -8.68
CA LYS A 124 -0.32 0.82 -10.12
C LYS A 124 1.00 0.29 -10.63
N LYS A 125 1.05 0.08 -11.95
CA LYS A 125 2.33 -0.05 -12.63
C LYS A 125 3.11 1.25 -12.53
N PHE A 126 4.41 1.14 -12.31
CA PHE A 126 5.33 2.26 -12.45
C PHE A 126 5.18 2.93 -13.82
N ALA A 127 5.11 4.26 -13.81
CA ALA A 127 5.07 5.10 -14.99
C ALA A 127 6.34 5.95 -15.07
N GLU A 128 6.70 6.37 -16.28
CA GLU A 128 7.81 7.30 -16.47
C GLU A 128 7.56 8.60 -15.66
N GLY A 129 8.56 9.02 -14.89
CA GLY A 129 8.48 10.17 -13.98
C GLY A 129 8.09 9.83 -12.53
N ASP A 130 7.67 8.60 -12.25
CA ASP A 130 7.52 8.12 -10.86
C ASP A 130 8.91 8.05 -10.17
N THR A 131 8.93 8.30 -8.85
CA THR A 131 10.17 8.28 -8.05
C THR A 131 10.67 6.85 -7.88
N GLN A 132 11.93 6.58 -8.22
CA GLN A 132 12.54 5.26 -8.04
C GLN A 132 12.87 5.00 -6.56
N ILE A 133 12.80 3.73 -6.16
CA ILE A 133 13.21 3.27 -4.83
C ILE A 133 14.73 3.08 -4.78
N LYS A 134 15.35 3.37 -3.63
CA LYS A 134 16.80 3.20 -3.41
C LYS A 134 17.10 2.74 -1.98
N ALA A 135 18.33 2.26 -1.77
CA ALA A 135 18.80 1.94 -0.43
C ALA A 135 18.69 3.16 0.51
N GLY A 136 18.26 2.90 1.75
CA GLY A 136 17.98 3.91 2.78
C GLY A 136 16.56 4.47 2.75
N ASP A 137 15.73 4.17 1.73
CA ASP A 137 14.33 4.59 1.74
C ASP A 137 13.53 3.81 2.79
N GLU A 138 12.72 4.50 3.58
CA GLU A 138 11.72 3.87 4.45
C GLU A 138 10.51 3.47 3.60
N VAL A 139 10.00 2.26 3.78
CA VAL A 139 8.82 1.78 3.06
C VAL A 139 7.83 1.09 3.98
N ILE A 140 6.57 1.15 3.58
CA ILE A 140 5.54 0.21 4.03
C ILE A 140 5.06 -0.55 2.79
N ILE A 141 5.07 -1.87 2.84
CA ILE A 141 4.59 -2.76 1.78
C ILE A 141 3.24 -3.32 2.19
N CYS A 142 2.25 -3.23 1.32
CA CYS A 142 0.95 -3.87 1.50
C CYS A 142 0.87 -5.07 0.55
N GLY A 143 0.62 -6.27 1.08
CA GLY A 143 0.45 -7.45 0.24
C GLY A 143 0.34 -8.76 0.99
N SER A 144 0.00 -9.82 0.27
CA SER A 144 0.13 -11.19 0.79
C SER A 144 1.59 -11.62 0.79
N VAL A 145 1.97 -12.44 1.77
CA VAL A 145 3.28 -13.11 1.83
C VAL A 145 3.15 -14.61 1.64
N VAL A 146 4.25 -15.26 1.24
CA VAL A 146 4.32 -16.71 1.03
C VAL A 146 5.70 -17.21 1.41
N ASN A 147 5.75 -18.35 2.08
CA ASN A 147 6.99 -19.12 2.20
C ASN A 147 7.15 -19.99 0.95
N PHE A 148 7.68 -19.41 -0.13
CA PHE A 148 7.77 -20.06 -1.42
C PHE A 148 8.67 -21.30 -1.33
N LYS A 149 8.12 -22.45 -1.72
CA LYS A 149 8.73 -23.79 -1.59
C LYS A 149 9.20 -24.14 -0.18
N GLY A 150 8.68 -23.45 0.84
CA GLY A 150 9.02 -23.67 2.25
C GLY A 150 10.40 -23.16 2.69
N ASN A 151 11.12 -22.44 1.84
CA ASN A 151 12.46 -21.94 2.17
C ASN A 151 12.76 -20.51 1.69
N THR A 152 11.81 -19.86 1.02
CA THR A 152 11.97 -18.51 0.49
C THR A 152 10.84 -17.63 1.01
N PRO A 153 11.02 -16.98 2.17
CA PRO A 153 10.10 -15.98 2.69
C PRO A 153 10.07 -14.75 1.78
N GLU A 154 8.93 -14.45 1.17
CA GLU A 154 8.78 -13.29 0.29
C GLU A 154 7.33 -12.79 0.17
N THR A 155 7.14 -11.61 -0.42
CA THR A 155 5.80 -11.21 -0.86
C THR A 155 5.34 -12.09 -2.03
N ALA A 156 4.06 -12.47 -2.03
CA ALA A 156 3.48 -13.23 -3.12
C ALA A 156 3.49 -12.43 -4.42
N GLN A 157 3.98 -13.05 -5.50
CA GLN A 157 4.16 -12.41 -6.81
C GLN A 157 2.92 -11.65 -7.29
N GLY A 158 3.08 -10.36 -7.59
CA GLY A 158 2.00 -9.52 -8.12
C GLY A 158 0.83 -9.28 -7.17
N LYS A 159 0.99 -9.63 -5.88
CA LYS A 159 0.00 -9.44 -4.81
C LYS A 159 0.51 -8.49 -3.72
N SER A 160 1.52 -7.69 -4.04
CA SER A 160 2.01 -6.64 -3.17
C SER A 160 2.22 -5.34 -3.96
N PHE A 161 2.18 -4.23 -3.25
CA PHE A 161 2.58 -2.93 -3.75
C PHE A 161 3.25 -2.12 -2.64
N VAL A 162 4.09 -1.16 -3.02
CA VAL A 162 4.60 -0.16 -2.09
C VAL A 162 3.42 0.67 -1.63
N TYR A 163 3.06 0.58 -0.35
CA TYR A 163 1.99 1.38 0.22
C TYR A 163 2.48 2.78 0.55
N SER A 164 3.66 2.88 1.19
CA SER A 164 4.34 4.13 1.53
C SER A 164 5.82 4.08 1.14
N LEU A 165 6.36 5.19 0.67
CA LEU A 165 7.76 5.42 0.34
C LEU A 165 8.21 6.75 0.96
N ASN A 166 9.06 6.70 1.98
CA ASN A 166 9.52 7.85 2.76
C ASN A 166 8.35 8.71 3.28
N GLY A 167 7.30 8.06 3.77
CA GLY A 167 6.06 8.71 4.22
C GLY A 167 5.11 9.13 3.09
N VAL A 168 5.50 8.97 1.81
CA VAL A 168 4.64 9.25 0.66
C VAL A 168 3.86 8.00 0.26
N THR A 169 2.54 8.05 0.37
CA THR A 169 1.67 7.04 -0.25
C THR A 169 1.21 7.57 -1.62
N ALA A 170 0.91 6.67 -2.58
CA ALA A 170 0.38 7.16 -3.87
C ALA A 170 -0.93 7.86 -3.64
N GLY A 171 -0.92 9.14 -3.99
CA GLY A 171 -1.99 10.07 -3.78
C GLY A 171 -2.43 9.98 -2.35
N GLY A 172 -1.66 10.57 -1.43
CA GLY A 172 -1.94 10.77 0.00
C GLY A 172 -3.02 9.84 0.54
N GLU A 173 -2.68 9.05 1.55
CA GLU A 173 -3.64 8.26 2.31
C GLU A 173 -4.17 6.93 1.69
N GLN A 174 -4.43 6.04 2.65
CA GLN A 174 -4.94 4.67 2.71
C GLN A 174 -6.13 4.27 1.80
N PRO A 175 -6.20 3.01 1.34
CA PRO A 175 -7.47 2.36 1.04
C PRO A 175 -7.88 1.47 2.23
N GLY A 176 -9.01 1.79 2.84
CA GLY A 176 -9.67 1.01 3.90
C GLY A 176 -9.78 1.81 5.19
N GLY A 177 -10.90 2.51 5.39
CA GLY A 177 -11.17 3.36 6.55
C GLY A 177 -10.90 2.65 7.88
N GLY A 178 -9.95 3.18 8.65
CA GLY A 178 -9.81 2.86 10.06
C GLY A 178 -10.74 3.77 10.87
N ASP A 179 -11.36 3.22 11.92
CA ASP A 179 -12.13 3.91 12.96
C ASP A 179 -11.24 4.83 13.84
N GLU A 180 -10.39 5.63 13.22
CA GLU A 180 -9.53 6.58 13.91
C GLU A 180 -10.18 7.96 13.83
N GLY A 181 -10.66 8.46 14.98
CA GLY A 181 -11.36 9.72 15.13
C GLY A 181 -12.78 9.58 15.70
N GLU A 182 -13.33 10.66 16.25
CA GLU A 182 -14.72 10.67 16.75
C GLU A 182 -15.69 10.85 15.57
N ALA A 183 -16.63 9.92 15.38
CA ALA A 183 -17.68 10.06 14.38
C ALA A 183 -18.65 11.19 14.77
N THR A 184 -18.83 12.19 13.90
CA THR A 184 -19.71 13.33 14.15
C THR A 184 -20.62 13.63 12.96
N GLY A 185 -21.69 14.39 13.21
CA GLY A 185 -22.70 14.74 12.21
C GLY A 185 -23.86 13.74 12.12
N ASP A 186 -24.93 14.14 11.43
CA ASP A 186 -26.10 13.28 11.15
C ASP A 186 -26.34 13.07 9.64
N GLY A 187 -25.40 13.54 8.81
CA GLY A 187 -25.44 13.38 7.36
C GLY A 187 -26.39 14.34 6.65
N THR A 188 -27.04 15.27 7.37
CA THR A 188 -27.87 16.30 6.76
C THR A 188 -27.04 17.49 6.27
N ALA A 189 -27.60 18.32 5.39
CA ALA A 189 -26.93 19.54 4.94
C ALA A 189 -26.57 20.50 6.08
N ALA A 190 -27.38 20.52 7.15
CA ALA A 190 -27.17 21.38 8.32
C ALA A 190 -26.10 20.83 9.26
N ASN A 191 -25.92 19.51 9.29
CA ASN A 191 -24.98 18.81 10.15
C ASN A 191 -24.34 17.63 9.40
N PRO A 192 -23.46 17.91 8.40
CA PRO A 192 -22.84 16.88 7.57
C PRO A 192 -22.06 15.88 8.43
N PHE A 193 -21.98 14.64 7.98
CA PHE A 193 -21.03 13.68 8.54
C PHE A 193 -19.59 14.19 8.37
N ASN A 194 -18.72 13.94 9.34
CA ASN A 194 -17.29 13.93 9.07
C ASN A 194 -16.87 12.65 8.33
N SER A 195 -15.60 12.54 7.92
CA SER A 195 -15.11 11.39 7.15
C SER A 195 -15.28 10.05 7.89
N VAL A 196 -15.07 10.04 9.22
CA VAL A 196 -15.21 8.86 10.07
C VAL A 196 -16.67 8.38 10.13
N ALA A 197 -17.62 9.29 10.37
CA ALA A 197 -19.05 8.94 10.39
C ALA A 197 -19.53 8.44 9.02
N ALA A 198 -19.05 9.03 7.92
CA ALA A 198 -19.36 8.57 6.57
C ALA A 198 -18.82 7.17 6.29
N ASN A 199 -17.60 6.85 6.72
CA ASN A 199 -17.02 5.50 6.63
C ASN A 199 -17.87 4.48 7.40
N GLN A 200 -18.22 4.76 8.65
CA GLN A 200 -19.03 3.86 9.48
C GLN A 200 -20.41 3.63 8.87
N TYR A 201 -21.06 4.71 8.41
CA TYR A 201 -22.37 4.63 7.78
C TYR A 201 -22.34 3.79 6.49
N ALA A 202 -21.37 4.04 5.61
CA ALA A 202 -21.23 3.30 4.37
C ALA A 202 -20.81 1.85 4.60
N ALA A 203 -19.85 1.57 5.49
CA ALA A 203 -19.38 0.22 5.82
C ALA A 203 -20.47 -0.68 6.39
N ALA A 204 -21.47 -0.11 7.08
CA ALA A 204 -22.62 -0.83 7.62
C ALA A 204 -23.63 -1.28 6.55
N LEU A 205 -23.55 -0.76 5.32
CA LEU A 205 -24.38 -1.21 4.20
C LEU A 205 -23.97 -2.61 3.76
N ALA A 206 -24.93 -3.38 3.23
CA ALA A 206 -24.59 -4.64 2.60
C ALA A 206 -23.66 -4.41 1.38
N ASN A 207 -22.92 -5.44 0.97
CA ASN A 207 -22.01 -5.37 -0.17
C ASN A 207 -22.72 -4.82 -1.42
N GLY A 208 -22.26 -3.65 -1.89
CA GLY A 208 -22.78 -2.97 -3.07
C GLY A 208 -24.16 -2.34 -2.89
N GLU A 209 -24.73 -2.38 -1.67
CA GLU A 209 -25.95 -1.64 -1.35
C GLU A 209 -25.65 -0.14 -1.33
N GLU A 210 -26.58 0.65 -1.85
CA GLU A 210 -26.50 2.11 -1.80
C GLU A 210 -27.32 2.63 -0.61
N SER A 211 -26.88 3.74 -0.02
CA SER A 211 -27.68 4.45 0.98
C SER A 211 -29.07 4.81 0.44
N ALA A 212 -30.07 4.80 1.30
CA ALA A 212 -31.46 5.11 0.93
C ALA A 212 -31.70 6.60 0.64
N GLU A 213 -30.83 7.47 1.14
CA GLU A 213 -30.85 8.91 0.90
C GLU A 213 -29.46 9.44 0.54
N ASP A 214 -29.42 10.62 -0.07
CA ASP A 214 -28.16 11.36 -0.22
C ASP A 214 -27.71 11.87 1.15
N ILE A 215 -26.42 11.73 1.42
CA ILE A 215 -25.80 12.23 2.65
C ILE A 215 -24.81 13.34 2.34
N TYR A 216 -24.64 14.25 3.29
CA TYR A 216 -23.65 15.32 3.24
C TYR A 216 -22.45 14.90 4.07
N ILE A 217 -21.26 15.04 3.48
CA ILE A 217 -19.99 14.69 4.09
C ILE A 217 -19.08 15.90 4.01
N LYS A 218 -18.57 16.34 5.15
CA LYS A 218 -17.61 17.44 5.27
C LYS A 218 -16.24 16.88 5.64
N GLY A 219 -15.20 17.43 5.02
CA GLY A 219 -13.82 17.13 5.37
C GLY A 219 -12.87 18.00 4.57
N LYS A 220 -11.59 17.90 4.87
CA LYS A 220 -10.53 18.54 4.10
C LYS A 220 -9.98 17.57 3.09
N VAL A 221 -9.69 18.04 1.88
CA VAL A 221 -9.07 17.24 0.83
C VAL A 221 -7.65 16.92 1.25
N VAL A 222 -7.34 15.65 1.29
CA VAL A 222 -6.06 15.14 1.81
C VAL A 222 -5.34 14.34 0.73
N SER A 223 -6.08 13.92 -0.30
CA SER A 223 -5.52 13.42 -1.55
C SER A 223 -6.46 13.57 -2.73
N ILE A 224 -5.88 13.81 -3.91
CA ILE A 224 -6.60 13.88 -5.18
C ILE A 224 -6.14 12.72 -6.06
N ARG A 225 -7.03 11.76 -6.33
CA ARG A 225 -6.78 10.60 -7.20
C ARG A 225 -7.01 10.95 -8.66
N GLU A 226 -8.07 11.69 -8.93
CA GLU A 226 -8.43 12.20 -10.23
C GLU A 226 -8.94 13.63 -10.06
N GLN A 227 -8.25 14.60 -10.67
CA GLN A 227 -8.65 16.00 -10.65
C GLN A 227 -9.85 16.23 -11.58
N PHE A 228 -10.64 17.27 -11.29
CA PHE A 228 -11.67 17.75 -12.22
C PHE A 228 -11.06 18.04 -13.60
N GLY A 229 -11.64 17.43 -14.62
CA GLY A 229 -11.25 17.60 -16.02
C GLY A 229 -12.44 17.48 -16.95
N THR A 230 -12.34 18.08 -18.13
CA THR A 230 -13.45 18.16 -19.09
C THR A 230 -13.80 16.84 -19.76
N GLN A 231 -12.93 15.83 -19.69
CA GLN A 231 -13.16 14.51 -20.29
C GLN A 231 -14.35 13.78 -19.65
N TYR A 232 -14.37 13.73 -18.31
CA TYR A 232 -15.42 13.06 -17.55
C TYR A 232 -16.30 14.03 -16.75
N GLY A 233 -15.78 15.22 -16.44
CA GLY A 233 -16.47 16.25 -15.68
C GLY A 233 -16.61 15.94 -14.19
N ASN A 234 -15.86 14.96 -13.68
CA ASN A 234 -15.88 14.53 -12.28
C ASN A 234 -14.46 14.45 -11.71
N ALA A 235 -14.35 14.32 -10.39
CA ALA A 235 -13.12 14.11 -9.65
C ALA A 235 -13.26 12.94 -8.68
N SER A 236 -12.14 12.31 -8.34
CA SER A 236 -12.04 11.30 -7.28
C SER A 236 -10.95 11.73 -6.30
N PHE A 237 -11.25 11.76 -5.01
CA PHE A 237 -10.36 12.31 -3.99
C PHE A 237 -10.72 11.74 -2.62
N TYR A 238 -9.83 11.94 -1.65
CA TYR A 238 -10.06 11.57 -0.26
C TYR A 238 -10.21 12.82 0.60
N ILE A 239 -11.06 12.69 1.62
CA ILE A 239 -11.29 13.73 2.62
C ILE A 239 -11.10 13.20 4.03
N SER A 240 -10.55 14.00 4.93
CA SER A 240 -10.38 13.68 6.35
C SER A 240 -10.90 14.81 7.25
N ASP A 241 -11.26 14.47 8.48
CA ASP A 241 -11.66 15.42 9.53
C ASP A 241 -10.46 16.12 10.19
N ASP A 242 -9.31 15.44 10.26
CA ASP A 242 -8.15 15.87 11.05
C ASP A 242 -6.89 16.20 10.22
N ASP A 243 -7.04 16.35 8.91
CA ASP A 243 -5.94 16.55 7.95
C ASP A 243 -4.96 15.36 7.83
N THR A 244 -5.33 14.18 8.33
CA THR A 244 -4.50 12.97 8.27
C THR A 244 -5.13 11.84 7.46
N SER A 245 -4.27 10.92 7.02
CA SER A 245 -4.64 9.66 6.34
C SER A 245 -5.45 8.68 7.16
N ALA A 246 -5.57 8.91 8.45
CA ALA A 246 -6.40 8.10 9.33
C ALA A 246 -7.86 8.57 9.19
N GLY A 247 -8.82 7.63 9.15
CA GLY A 247 -10.25 7.98 9.15
C GLY A 247 -10.78 8.72 7.90
N GLN A 248 -9.97 8.92 6.86
CA GLN A 248 -10.39 9.55 5.60
C GLN A 248 -11.47 8.73 4.86
N PHE A 249 -12.30 9.43 4.09
CA PHE A 249 -13.39 8.88 3.31
C PHE A 249 -13.14 9.06 1.81
N TYR A 250 -13.41 8.03 1.02
CA TYR A 250 -13.20 8.07 -0.43
C TYR A 250 -14.40 8.67 -1.17
N VAL A 251 -14.18 9.82 -1.80
CA VAL A 251 -15.13 10.45 -2.70
C VAL A 251 -14.82 9.98 -4.12
N TYR A 252 -15.59 9.00 -4.59
CA TYR A 252 -15.46 8.43 -5.92
C TYR A 252 -16.34 9.15 -6.96
N ARG A 253 -15.70 9.71 -7.99
CA ARG A 253 -16.35 10.25 -9.19
C ARG A 253 -17.43 11.31 -8.90
N ALA A 254 -17.19 12.21 -7.96
CA ALA A 254 -18.09 13.31 -7.68
C ALA A 254 -18.11 14.33 -8.82
N LEU A 255 -19.31 14.78 -9.20
CA LEU A 255 -19.51 15.91 -10.10
C LEU A 255 -19.06 17.23 -9.44
N TYR A 256 -18.91 18.25 -10.27
CA TYR A 256 -18.48 19.58 -9.83
C TYR A 256 -19.59 20.34 -9.10
N LEU A 257 -19.26 21.54 -8.60
CA LEU A 257 -20.18 22.47 -7.96
C LEU A 257 -21.48 22.63 -8.77
N GLY A 258 -22.62 22.62 -8.07
CA GLY A 258 -23.94 22.68 -8.69
C GLY A 258 -24.41 21.37 -9.34
N ASN A 259 -23.81 20.24 -8.96
CA ASN A 259 -24.14 18.90 -9.48
C ASN A 259 -24.05 18.80 -11.01
N GLN A 260 -23.02 19.41 -11.58
CA GLN A 260 -22.78 19.43 -13.02
C GLN A 260 -21.40 18.91 -13.38
N LYS A 261 -21.23 18.52 -14.65
CA LYS A 261 -19.92 18.16 -15.17
C LYS A 261 -19.01 19.39 -15.16
N TYR A 262 -17.78 19.20 -14.66
CA TYR A 262 -16.75 20.22 -14.75
C TYR A 262 -16.50 20.65 -16.20
N THR A 263 -16.60 21.95 -16.45
CA THR A 263 -16.23 22.59 -17.72
C THR A 263 -15.09 23.57 -17.51
N SER A 264 -15.17 24.36 -16.45
CA SER A 264 -14.16 25.30 -15.96
C SER A 264 -14.49 25.68 -14.52
N GLY A 265 -13.50 26.17 -13.77
CA GLY A 265 -13.70 26.63 -12.41
C GLY A 265 -12.48 26.41 -11.53
N THR A 266 -12.68 26.53 -10.23
CA THR A 266 -11.65 26.23 -9.22
C THR A 266 -11.41 24.73 -9.18
N LEU A 267 -10.14 24.33 -9.29
CA LEU A 267 -9.72 22.94 -9.10
C LEU A 267 -9.47 22.68 -7.61
N LEU A 268 -9.58 21.40 -7.21
CA LEU A 268 -9.27 20.98 -5.84
C LEU A 268 -7.77 21.10 -5.57
N ASN A 269 -7.41 21.49 -4.35
CA ASN A 269 -6.09 21.38 -3.78
C ASN A 269 -6.13 20.56 -2.49
N VAL A 270 -5.02 19.91 -2.16
CA VAL A 270 -4.85 19.33 -0.82
C VAL A 270 -4.91 20.47 0.21
N GLY A 271 -5.66 20.25 1.30
CA GLY A 271 -6.00 21.21 2.34
C GLY A 271 -7.33 21.94 2.12
N ASP A 272 -7.96 21.83 0.94
CA ASP A 272 -9.26 22.48 0.70
C ASP A 272 -10.35 21.85 1.58
N GLU A 273 -11.10 22.68 2.30
CA GLU A 273 -12.31 22.22 3.00
C GLU A 273 -13.44 22.03 1.98
N VAL A 274 -14.04 20.85 1.94
CA VAL A 274 -15.13 20.54 1.03
C VAL A 274 -16.34 19.98 1.75
N VAL A 275 -17.51 20.22 1.16
CA VAL A 275 -18.74 19.49 1.47
C VAL A 275 -19.15 18.74 0.22
N VAL A 276 -19.42 17.44 0.35
CA VAL A 276 -19.87 16.55 -0.72
C VAL A 276 -21.28 16.08 -0.39
N CYS A 277 -22.15 16.00 -1.38
CA CYS A 277 -23.49 15.43 -1.25
C CYS A 277 -23.64 14.27 -2.22
N GLY A 278 -24.14 13.13 -1.75
CA GLY A 278 -24.46 12.01 -2.64
C GLY A 278 -24.81 10.71 -1.94
N ARG A 279 -25.13 9.69 -2.74
CA ARG A 279 -25.29 8.31 -2.28
C ARG A 279 -23.94 7.70 -1.94
N VAL A 280 -23.91 6.83 -0.93
CA VAL A 280 -22.73 6.05 -0.56
C VAL A 280 -23.00 4.55 -0.64
N THR A 281 -21.94 3.77 -0.74
CA THR A 281 -22.00 2.30 -0.83
C THR A 281 -20.80 1.67 -0.12
N ASN A 282 -20.94 0.40 0.26
CA ASN A 282 -19.82 -0.46 0.58
C ASN A 282 -19.44 -1.29 -0.66
N TYR A 283 -18.67 -0.70 -1.56
CA TYR A 283 -18.28 -1.33 -2.81
C TYR A 283 -17.49 -2.62 -2.54
N MET A 284 -17.95 -3.73 -3.14
CA MET A 284 -17.41 -5.08 -2.93
C MET A 284 -17.38 -5.55 -1.47
N GLY A 285 -18.09 -4.87 -0.56
CA GLY A 285 -18.19 -5.23 0.86
C GLY A 285 -16.97 -4.85 1.70
N ASN A 286 -16.01 -4.12 1.13
CA ASN A 286 -14.80 -3.69 1.84
C ASN A 286 -14.34 -2.25 1.50
N THR A 287 -15.10 -1.52 0.68
CA THR A 287 -14.70 -0.19 0.19
C THR A 287 -15.84 0.81 0.41
N PRO A 288 -15.86 1.52 1.55
CA PRO A 288 -16.77 2.65 1.77
C PRO A 288 -16.44 3.80 0.80
N GLU A 289 -17.38 4.20 -0.04
CA GLU A 289 -17.21 5.30 -1.00
C GLU A 289 -18.54 5.92 -1.45
N THR A 290 -18.49 7.07 -2.15
CA THR A 290 -19.67 7.57 -2.88
C THR A 290 -19.98 6.71 -4.11
N VAL A 291 -21.27 6.59 -4.43
CA VAL A 291 -21.71 5.90 -5.65
C VAL A 291 -21.36 6.74 -6.89
N GLN A 292 -20.77 6.07 -7.88
CA GLN A 292 -20.37 6.71 -9.14
C GLN A 292 -21.50 7.54 -9.77
N GLY A 293 -21.23 8.82 -10.02
CA GLY A 293 -22.18 9.72 -10.69
C GLY A 293 -23.42 10.08 -9.89
N LYS A 294 -23.49 9.69 -8.60
CA LYS A 294 -24.56 10.08 -7.66
C LYS A 294 -24.03 10.92 -6.50
N ALA A 295 -22.88 11.57 -6.71
CA ALA A 295 -22.30 12.51 -5.76
C ALA A 295 -21.78 13.75 -6.48
N TYR A 296 -21.72 14.87 -5.76
CA TYR A 296 -21.15 16.12 -6.24
C TYR A 296 -20.56 16.94 -5.10
N VAL A 297 -19.60 17.80 -5.43
CA VAL A 297 -19.05 18.78 -4.47
C VAL A 297 -20.06 19.92 -4.31
N VAL A 298 -20.52 20.14 -3.10
CA VAL A 298 -21.44 21.23 -2.73
C VAL A 298 -20.68 22.55 -2.58
N SER A 299 -19.51 22.52 -1.94
CA SER A 299 -18.67 23.70 -1.72
C SER A 299 -17.18 23.37 -1.67
N ILE A 300 -16.33 24.33 -2.06
CA ILE A 300 -14.87 24.31 -1.89
C ILE A 300 -14.44 25.57 -1.15
N ASN A 301 -13.89 25.43 0.06
CA ASN A 301 -13.53 26.53 0.97
C ASN A 301 -14.69 27.53 1.18
N GLY A 302 -15.90 26.99 1.38
CA GLY A 302 -17.13 27.77 1.49
C GLY A 302 -17.65 28.38 0.18
N ASN A 303 -16.92 28.28 -0.93
CA ASN A 303 -17.41 28.73 -2.22
C ASN A 303 -18.38 27.70 -2.80
N THR A 304 -19.61 28.15 -3.00
CA THR A 304 -20.63 27.45 -3.79
C THR A 304 -20.73 28.11 -5.16
N GLN A 305 -21.12 27.36 -6.19
CA GLN A 305 -21.50 28.01 -7.45
C GLN A 305 -22.77 28.86 -7.23
N PRO A 306 -22.94 30.03 -7.88
CA PRO A 306 -24.21 30.73 -7.87
C PRO A 306 -25.29 29.81 -8.46
N GLY A 307 -26.26 29.41 -7.63
CA GLY A 307 -27.32 28.51 -8.06
C GLY A 307 -28.22 29.16 -9.10
N GLU A 308 -28.46 28.47 -10.21
CA GLU A 308 -29.78 28.55 -10.83
C GLU A 308 -30.70 27.73 -9.96
N GLY A 309 -31.46 28.41 -9.10
CA GLY A 309 -32.38 27.78 -8.17
C GLY A 309 -33.44 26.96 -8.91
N GLY A 310 -33.49 25.67 -8.61
CA GLY A 310 -34.64 24.81 -8.93
C GLY A 310 -35.83 25.17 -8.04
N GLY A 311 -36.50 26.28 -8.36
CA GLY A 311 -37.82 26.59 -7.85
C GLY A 311 -38.88 25.96 -8.74
N ASP A 312 -39.14 24.66 -8.56
CA ASP A 312 -40.44 24.08 -8.92
C ASP A 312 -41.24 23.89 -7.64
N GLN A 313 -42.09 24.87 -7.36
CA GLN A 313 -43.18 24.74 -6.42
C GLN A 313 -44.36 24.09 -7.17
N PRO A 314 -44.82 22.88 -6.80
CA PRO A 314 -46.09 22.38 -7.32
C PRO A 314 -47.23 23.19 -6.68
N GLY A 315 -48.25 23.48 -7.49
CA GLY A 315 -49.28 24.46 -7.21
C GLY A 315 -50.15 24.21 -5.98
N GLY A 316 -50.77 25.31 -5.53
CA GLY A 316 -51.87 25.41 -4.59
C GLY A 316 -52.43 26.83 -4.64
#